data_AF-A0AAD6HBG7-F1
#
_entry.id   AF-A0AAD6HBG7-F1
#
_cell.length_a   1.000
_cell.length_b   1.000
_cell.length_c   1.000
_cell.angle_alpha   90.00
_cell.angle_beta   90.00
_cell.angle_gamma   90.00
#
_symmetry.space_group_name_H-M   'P 1'
#
loop_
_entity.id
_entity.type
_entity.pdbx_description
1 polymer ?
#
loop_
_entity_poly.entity_id
_entity_poly.type
_entity_poly.pdbx_seq_one_letter_code
_entity_poly.pdbx_strand_id
1 'polypeptide(L)'
;MSYYMKFPALKGCYDLIAARDSLEEEVDSFWMTVLHEYFNVSLGFKITPQKRPDPKSGKRTDLLVQSWRIETSKFQTVMIHESKKREYETQSHQWRDAANQLLGYLTTIHATDTPANRAPPVLYGAVAIGRYVRFYSFTKGAPNLQDFNGKPDRQPWEILKDEKNIHEILTWLVNELS
;
A
#
# COMPACT_ATOMS: atom_id res chain seq x y z
N MET A 1 -14.57 -14.19 -13.36
CA MET A 1 -14.70 -14.32 -11.89
C MET A 1 -14.22 -13.01 -11.30
N SER A 2 -14.94 -12.43 -10.34
CA SER A 2 -14.50 -11.20 -9.65
C SER A 2 -14.09 -11.56 -8.22
N TYR A 3 -13.05 -10.89 -7.73
CA TYR A 3 -12.37 -11.16 -6.46
C TYR A 3 -12.84 -10.17 -5.39
N TYR A 4 -12.30 -8.95 -5.38
CA TYR A 4 -12.70 -7.89 -4.46
C TYR A 4 -13.72 -6.92 -5.09
N MET A 5 -13.75 -6.78 -6.41
CA MET A 5 -14.74 -5.96 -7.13
C MET A 5 -16.15 -6.58 -7.16
N LYS A 6 -16.31 -7.81 -6.66
CA LYS A 6 -17.63 -8.42 -6.44
C LYS A 6 -18.43 -7.66 -5.37
N PHE A 7 -17.76 -6.91 -4.50
CA PHE A 7 -18.39 -6.15 -3.44
C PHE A 7 -18.88 -4.79 -3.96
N PRO A 8 -20.19 -4.47 -3.84
CA PRO A 8 -20.75 -3.22 -4.35
C PRO A 8 -20.07 -1.96 -3.81
N ALA A 9 -19.65 -1.98 -2.54
CA ALA A 9 -18.94 -0.86 -1.92
C ALA A 9 -17.59 -0.58 -2.62
N LEU A 10 -16.81 -1.62 -2.89
CA LEU A 10 -15.52 -1.47 -3.59
C LEU A 10 -15.70 -1.02 -5.04
N LYS A 11 -16.74 -1.50 -5.71
CA LYS A 11 -17.10 -1.00 -7.03
C LYS A 11 -17.47 0.48 -7.00
N GLY A 12 -18.27 0.91 -6.03
CA GLY A 12 -18.60 2.32 -5.84
C GLY A 12 -17.37 3.20 -5.56
N CYS A 13 -16.44 2.72 -4.73
CA CYS A 13 -15.17 3.42 -4.49
C CYS A 13 -14.32 3.51 -5.77
N TYR A 14 -14.26 2.44 -6.58
CA TYR A 14 -13.56 2.49 -7.87
C TYR A 14 -14.20 3.48 -8.83
N ASP A 15 -15.53 3.54 -8.88
CA ASP A 15 -16.25 4.48 -9.75
C ASP A 15 -15.93 5.94 -9.38
N LEU A 16 -15.72 6.25 -8.09
CA LEU A 16 -15.26 7.57 -7.63
C LEU A 16 -13.83 7.88 -8.11
N ILE A 17 -12.89 6.94 -7.96
CA ILE A 17 -11.54 7.07 -8.53
C ILE A 17 -11.60 7.22 -10.06
N ALA A 18 -12.58 6.55 -10.68
CA ALA A 18 -12.82 6.57 -12.11
C ALA A 18 -13.43 7.90 -12.60
N ALA A 19 -13.83 8.82 -11.73
CA ALA A 19 -14.24 10.18 -12.10
C ALA A 19 -13.05 11.05 -12.58
N ARG A 20 -13.34 12.09 -13.37
CA ARG A 20 -12.28 12.98 -13.92
C ARG A 20 -11.68 13.90 -12.87
N ASP A 21 -12.50 14.32 -11.91
CA ASP A 21 -12.22 15.21 -10.80
C ASP A 21 -11.87 14.47 -9.51
N SER A 22 -11.45 13.21 -9.65
CA SER A 22 -11.16 12.34 -8.51
C SER A 22 -10.12 12.94 -7.55
N LEU A 23 -10.46 12.93 -6.28
CA LEU A 23 -9.63 13.37 -5.17
C LEU A 23 -8.71 12.25 -4.67
N GLU A 24 -7.62 12.62 -4.00
CA GLU A 24 -6.65 11.65 -3.45
C GLU A 24 -7.31 10.78 -2.38
N GLU A 25 -8.22 11.38 -1.60
CA GLU A 25 -8.97 10.69 -0.55
C GLU A 25 -9.86 9.56 -1.07
N GLU A 26 -10.26 9.58 -2.33
CA GLU A 26 -11.04 8.49 -2.94
C GLU A 26 -10.13 7.30 -3.25
N VAL A 27 -8.90 7.57 -3.68
CA VAL A 27 -7.84 6.55 -3.85
C VAL A 27 -7.52 5.93 -2.49
N ASP A 28 -7.33 6.75 -1.47
CA ASP A 28 -7.13 6.29 -0.08
C ASP A 28 -8.32 5.45 0.41
N SER A 29 -9.55 5.92 0.21
CA SER A 29 -10.75 5.24 0.69
C SER A 29 -10.94 3.87 0.03
N PHE A 30 -10.69 3.78 -1.28
CA PHE A 30 -10.70 2.51 -1.99
C PHE A 30 -9.65 1.56 -1.43
N TRP A 31 -8.39 2.00 -1.33
CA TRP A 31 -7.30 1.15 -0.86
C TRP A 31 -7.43 0.78 0.61
N MET A 32 -7.95 1.67 1.45
CA MET A 32 -8.28 1.34 2.85
C MET A 32 -9.32 0.22 2.89
N THR A 33 -10.36 0.30 2.05
CA THR A 33 -11.39 -0.73 1.96
C THR A 33 -10.85 -2.06 1.42
N VAL A 34 -10.04 -2.02 0.36
CA VAL A 34 -9.37 -3.22 -0.19
C VAL A 34 -8.48 -3.83 0.87
N LEU A 35 -7.59 -3.06 1.48
CA LEU A 35 -6.66 -3.59 2.48
C LEU A 35 -7.41 -4.18 3.67
N HIS A 36 -8.52 -3.61 4.13
CA HIS A 36 -9.32 -4.18 5.22
C HIS A 36 -9.93 -5.55 4.89
N GLU A 37 -10.25 -5.81 3.62
CA GLU A 37 -10.74 -7.13 3.18
C GLU A 37 -9.66 -8.20 3.35
N TYR A 38 -8.40 -7.89 3.00
CA TYR A 38 -7.29 -8.85 3.04
C TYR A 38 -6.59 -8.90 4.41
N PHE A 39 -6.25 -7.74 4.97
CA PHE A 39 -5.51 -7.57 6.22
C PHE A 39 -6.46 -7.23 7.37
N ASN A 40 -7.28 -8.20 7.75
CA ASN A 40 -8.29 -8.01 8.79
C ASN A 40 -7.81 -8.46 10.19
N VAL A 41 -8.57 -8.05 11.21
CA VAL A 41 -8.25 -8.30 12.62
C VAL A 41 -8.29 -9.78 13.01
N SER A 42 -9.09 -10.59 12.33
CA SER A 42 -9.15 -12.04 12.61
C SER A 42 -7.88 -12.76 12.19
N LEU A 43 -7.12 -12.16 11.26
CA LEU A 43 -5.81 -12.61 10.81
C LEU A 43 -4.66 -11.90 11.55
N GLY A 44 -4.95 -11.13 12.60
CA GLY A 44 -3.92 -10.45 13.41
C GLY A 44 -3.39 -9.14 12.81
N PHE A 45 -4.04 -8.59 11.79
CA PHE A 45 -3.64 -7.32 11.18
C PHE A 45 -4.50 -6.14 11.64
N LYS A 46 -3.92 -4.95 11.52
CA LYS A 46 -4.67 -3.69 11.55
C LYS A 46 -4.14 -2.72 10.51
N ILE A 47 -5.02 -1.83 10.06
CA ILE A 47 -4.68 -0.75 9.13
C ILE A 47 -4.83 0.58 9.85
N THR A 48 -3.86 1.47 9.68
CA THR A 48 -3.87 2.79 10.28
C THR A 48 -3.42 3.85 9.29
N PRO A 49 -4.09 5.00 9.17
CA PRO A 49 -3.54 6.15 8.43
C PRO A 49 -2.25 6.63 9.10
N GLN A 50 -1.20 6.93 8.33
CA GLN A 50 0.13 7.18 8.89
C GLN A 50 0.27 8.41 9.80
N LYS A 51 -0.56 9.46 9.91
CA LYS A 51 -0.24 10.68 10.72
C LYS A 51 1.16 11.26 10.45
N ARG A 52 1.25 12.20 9.51
CA ARG A 52 2.47 12.99 9.29
C ARG A 52 2.74 13.86 10.53
N PRO A 53 4.02 14.09 10.91
CA PRO A 53 4.39 14.89 12.07
C PRO A 53 3.94 16.36 12.02
N ASP A 54 3.45 16.86 10.87
CA ASP A 54 3.07 18.26 10.69
C ASP A 54 1.53 18.47 10.76
N PRO A 55 0.98 18.85 11.92
CA PRO A 55 -0.43 19.16 12.09
C PRO A 55 -0.91 20.40 11.31
N LYS A 56 -0.01 21.22 10.74
CA LYS A 56 -0.38 22.44 9.99
C LYS A 56 -0.63 22.18 8.51
N SER A 57 -0.16 21.07 7.96
CA SER A 57 -0.26 20.79 6.52
C SER A 57 -1.64 20.32 6.07
N GLY A 58 -2.51 19.87 6.99
CA GLY A 58 -3.85 19.36 6.69
C GLY A 58 -3.89 18.11 5.80
N LYS A 59 -2.74 17.60 5.33
CA LYS A 59 -2.64 16.46 4.42
C LYS A 59 -2.65 15.15 5.21
N ARG A 60 -3.72 14.37 5.05
CA ARG A 60 -3.80 12.97 5.50
C ARG A 60 -2.97 12.06 4.61
N THR A 61 -2.72 10.87 5.14
CA THR A 61 -1.46 10.13 5.01
C THR A 61 -1.66 8.69 4.59
N ASP A 62 -0.73 8.22 3.75
CA ASP A 62 -0.25 6.86 3.51
C ASP A 62 -0.76 5.82 4.51
N LEU A 63 -1.30 4.70 4.03
CA LEU A 63 -1.89 3.67 4.88
C LEU A 63 -0.79 2.70 5.35
N LEU A 64 -0.75 2.42 6.64
CA LEU A 64 0.13 1.41 7.23
C LEU A 64 -0.65 0.14 7.49
N VAL A 65 -0.12 -0.98 7.02
CA VAL A 65 -0.56 -2.32 7.42
C VAL A 65 0.40 -2.82 8.50
N GLN A 66 -0.16 -3.20 9.64
CA GLN A 66 0.60 -3.69 10.78
C GLN A 66 0.14 -5.10 11.16
N SER A 67 1.09 -5.98 11.46
CA SER A 67 0.86 -7.34 11.94
C SER A 67 1.14 -7.42 13.45
N TRP A 68 0.32 -8.15 14.19
CA TRP A 68 0.54 -8.44 15.60
C TRP A 68 1.63 -9.49 15.77
N ARG A 69 2.70 -9.14 16.49
CA ARG A 69 3.80 -10.06 16.79
C ARG A 69 3.66 -10.61 18.20
N ILE A 70 3.41 -11.91 18.32
CA ILE A 70 3.21 -12.60 19.61
C ILE A 70 4.44 -12.46 20.50
N GLU A 71 5.65 -12.59 19.92
CA GLU A 71 6.91 -12.60 20.66
C GLU A 71 7.27 -11.24 21.29
N THR A 72 6.72 -10.16 20.75
CA THR A 72 6.92 -8.79 21.27
C THR A 72 5.66 -8.21 21.91
N SER A 73 4.50 -8.85 21.72
CA SER A 73 3.18 -8.33 22.08
C SER A 73 2.97 -6.89 21.57
N LYS A 74 3.39 -6.65 20.33
CA LYS A 74 3.31 -5.33 19.68
C LYS A 74 2.90 -5.48 18.23
N PHE A 75 2.26 -4.44 17.72
CA PHE A 75 2.06 -4.27 16.28
C PHE A 75 3.35 -3.80 15.64
N GLN A 76 3.67 -4.42 14.51
CA GLN A 76 4.81 -4.08 13.68
C GLN A 76 4.34 -3.73 12.28
N THR A 77 4.88 -2.67 11.70
CA THR A 77 4.55 -2.31 10.32
C THR A 77 5.18 -3.31 9.36
N VAL A 78 4.37 -3.83 8.44
CA VAL A 78 4.79 -4.83 7.45
C VAL A 78 4.60 -4.35 6.02
N MET A 79 3.66 -3.42 5.80
CA MET A 79 3.45 -2.80 4.50
C MET A 79 3.03 -1.33 4.64
N ILE A 80 3.47 -0.50 3.69
CA ILE A 80 3.02 0.90 3.54
C ILE A 80 2.35 1.06 2.17
N HIS A 81 1.23 1.76 2.11
CA HIS A 81 0.58 2.13 0.88
C HIS A 81 0.60 3.65 0.73
N GLU A 82 1.22 4.12 -0.35
CA GLU A 82 1.28 5.51 -0.77
C GLU A 82 0.25 5.74 -1.89
N SER A 83 -0.55 6.80 -1.78
CA SER A 83 -1.54 7.15 -2.78
C SER A 83 -1.26 8.51 -3.44
N LYS A 84 -1.76 8.67 -4.66
CA LYS A 84 -1.78 9.91 -5.42
C LYS A 84 -3.04 10.00 -6.26
N LYS A 85 -3.45 11.23 -6.55
CA LYS A 85 -4.62 11.53 -7.40
C LYS A 85 -4.53 10.92 -8.80
N ARG A 86 -5.71 10.68 -9.38
CA ARG A 86 -5.88 10.13 -10.72
C ARG A 86 -5.30 11.01 -11.85
N GLU A 87 -5.26 12.33 -11.68
CA GLU A 87 -4.65 13.24 -12.68
C GLU A 87 -3.16 12.96 -12.94
N TYR A 88 -2.51 12.23 -12.04
CA TYR A 88 -1.09 11.88 -12.11
C TYR A 88 -0.82 10.51 -12.77
N GLU A 89 -1.85 9.77 -13.17
CA GLU A 89 -1.73 8.39 -13.69
C GLU A 89 -0.67 8.24 -14.80
N THR A 90 -0.61 9.20 -15.72
CA THR A 90 0.28 9.19 -16.90
C THR A 90 1.60 9.90 -16.67
N GLN A 91 1.81 10.48 -15.48
CA GLN A 91 2.94 11.34 -15.19
C GLN A 91 4.07 10.53 -14.56
N SER A 92 5.04 10.09 -15.37
CA SER A 92 6.15 9.25 -14.91
C SER A 92 6.96 9.83 -13.74
N HIS A 93 7.02 11.17 -13.61
CA HIS A 93 7.69 11.81 -12.48
C HIS A 93 6.90 11.62 -11.17
N GLN A 94 5.57 11.63 -11.19
CA GLN A 94 4.73 11.40 -10.01
C GLN A 94 4.89 9.97 -9.48
N TRP A 95 4.98 8.99 -10.38
CA TRP A 95 5.30 7.60 -10.00
C TRP A 95 6.67 7.48 -9.33
N ARG A 96 7.67 8.22 -9.84
CA ARG A 96 9.01 8.22 -9.26
C ARG A 96 9.02 8.90 -7.89
N ASP A 97 8.36 10.03 -7.76
CA ASP A 97 8.30 10.80 -6.52
C ASP A 97 7.55 10.03 -5.44
N ALA A 98 6.44 9.37 -5.77
CA ALA A 98 5.72 8.49 -4.85
C ALA A 98 6.55 7.27 -4.44
N ALA A 99 7.28 6.63 -5.37
CA ALA A 99 8.19 5.54 -5.03
C ALA A 99 9.36 6.01 -4.12
N ASN A 100 9.89 7.22 -4.34
CA ASN A 100 10.91 7.82 -3.48
C ASN A 100 10.36 8.15 -2.08
N GLN A 101 9.12 8.64 -1.98
CA GLN A 101 8.43 8.85 -0.71
C GLN A 101 8.27 7.53 0.05
N LEU A 102 7.77 6.50 -0.62
CA LEU A 102 7.64 5.15 -0.07
C LEU A 102 8.99 4.59 0.42
N LEU A 103 10.07 4.74 -0.36
CA LEU A 103 11.42 4.34 0.05
C LEU A 103 11.88 5.06 1.34
N GLY A 104 11.66 6.37 1.43
CA GLY A 104 11.98 7.16 2.61
C GLY A 104 11.23 6.68 3.87
N TYR A 105 9.95 6.34 3.73
CA TYR A 105 9.16 5.79 4.82
C TYR A 105 9.64 4.41 5.25
N LEU A 106 9.83 3.48 4.30
CA LEU A 106 10.30 2.13 4.61
C LEU A 106 11.69 2.13 5.26
N THR A 107 12.58 3.03 4.81
CA THR A 107 13.89 3.24 5.43
C THR A 107 13.76 3.73 6.87
N THR A 108 12.84 4.67 7.11
CA THR A 108 12.59 5.23 8.45
C THR A 108 12.02 4.17 9.38
N ILE A 109 10.98 3.44 8.97
CA ILE A 109 10.36 2.36 9.76
C ILE A 109 11.41 1.32 10.12
N HIS A 110 12.23 0.91 9.16
CA HIS A 110 13.29 -0.05 9.42
C HIS A 110 14.31 0.49 10.46
N ALA A 111 14.58 1.80 10.48
CA ALA A 111 15.48 2.40 11.47
C ALA A 111 14.84 2.58 12.86
N THR A 112 13.54 2.87 12.93
CA THR A 112 12.84 3.23 14.17
C THR A 112 12.16 2.06 14.88
N ASP A 113 11.70 1.03 14.16
CA ASP A 113 11.07 -0.16 14.76
C ASP A 113 12.08 -1.14 15.40
N THR A 114 13.29 -0.66 15.71
CA THR A 114 14.29 -1.40 16.50
C THR A 114 14.35 -0.92 17.95
N PRO A 115 14.26 -1.88 18.90
CA PRO A 115 15.47 -2.31 19.58
C PRO A 115 15.91 -3.69 19.06
N ALA A 116 17.22 -3.86 18.88
CA ALA A 116 17.95 -5.12 18.62
C ALA A 116 17.11 -6.30 18.02
N ASN A 117 17.12 -6.40 16.68
CA ASN A 117 16.85 -7.63 15.90
C ASN A 117 15.41 -8.12 15.68
N ARG A 118 14.40 -7.26 15.46
CA ARG A 118 13.07 -7.78 15.07
C ARG A 118 12.32 -7.06 13.95
N ALA A 119 12.87 -6.04 13.28
CA ALA A 119 12.26 -5.53 12.05
C ALA A 119 12.14 -6.69 11.02
N PRO A 120 11.04 -6.80 10.25
CA PRO A 120 10.94 -7.85 9.25
C PRO A 120 12.12 -7.72 8.28
N PRO A 121 12.74 -8.84 7.83
CA PRO A 121 13.86 -8.77 6.90
C PRO A 121 13.47 -8.10 5.58
N VAL A 122 12.17 -8.14 5.25
CA VAL A 122 11.57 -7.50 4.09
C VAL A 122 10.32 -6.74 4.55
N LEU A 123 10.25 -5.46 4.19
CA LEU A 123 9.02 -4.68 4.24
C LEU A 123 8.43 -4.61 2.84
N TYR A 124 7.11 -4.53 2.76
CA TYR A 124 6.42 -4.36 1.49
C TYR A 124 5.86 -2.96 1.35
N GLY A 125 5.55 -2.58 0.13
CA GLY A 125 4.82 -1.36 -0.09
C GLY A 125 4.03 -1.37 -1.38
N ALA A 126 3.13 -0.41 -1.51
CA ALA A 126 2.41 -0.17 -2.74
C ALA A 126 2.35 1.33 -3.02
N VAL A 127 2.45 1.68 -4.30
CA VAL A 127 2.14 3.02 -4.79
C VAL A 127 0.90 2.91 -5.67
N ALA A 128 -0.17 3.59 -5.29
CA ALA A 128 -1.36 3.72 -6.11
C ALA A 128 -1.50 5.14 -6.64
N ILE A 129 -1.70 5.27 -7.96
CA ILE A 129 -2.00 6.54 -8.60
C ILE A 129 -3.29 6.36 -9.38
N GLY A 130 -4.38 6.99 -8.91
CA GLY A 130 -5.71 6.78 -9.46
C GLY A 130 -6.09 5.31 -9.55
N ARG A 131 -6.37 4.84 -10.76
CA ARG A 131 -6.84 3.48 -11.08
C ARG A 131 -5.73 2.44 -11.17
N TYR A 132 -4.49 2.82 -10.85
CA TYR A 132 -3.32 2.00 -11.09
C TYR A 132 -2.50 1.80 -9.82
N VAL A 133 -1.83 0.66 -9.70
CA VAL A 133 -0.99 0.32 -8.55
C VAL A 133 0.28 -0.41 -8.95
N ARG A 134 1.35 -0.17 -8.19
CA ARG A 134 2.59 -0.96 -8.19
C ARG A 134 2.87 -1.47 -6.79
N PHE A 135 3.40 -2.67 -6.71
CA PHE A 135 3.83 -3.29 -5.45
C PHE A 135 5.34 -3.37 -5.42
N TYR A 136 5.89 -3.24 -4.22
CA TYR A 136 7.32 -3.17 -3.97
C TYR A 136 7.70 -4.02 -2.77
N SER A 137 8.94 -4.50 -2.78
CA SER A 137 9.62 -5.03 -1.60
C SER A 137 10.85 -4.17 -1.29
N PHE A 138 11.20 -4.13 0.00
CA PHE A 138 12.32 -3.39 0.52
C PHE A 138 13.05 -4.22 1.57
N THR A 139 14.33 -4.47 1.31
CA THR A 139 15.25 -5.08 2.26
C THR A 139 16.08 -3.98 2.93
N LYS A 140 16.45 -4.17 4.20
CA LYS A 140 17.31 -3.24 4.95
C LYS A 140 18.54 -2.82 4.14
N GLY A 141 18.74 -1.50 4.04
CA GLY A 141 19.93 -0.94 3.41
C GLY A 141 19.94 -1.03 1.88
N ALA A 142 18.87 -1.53 1.25
CA ALA A 142 18.73 -1.47 -0.19
C ALA A 142 18.64 0.00 -0.64
N PRO A 143 19.39 0.41 -1.68
CA PRO A 143 19.37 1.79 -2.15
C PRO A 143 18.09 2.14 -2.92
N ASN A 144 17.30 1.14 -3.31
CA ASN A 144 16.10 1.29 -4.14
C ASN A 144 15.03 0.24 -3.75
N LEU A 145 13.77 0.56 -4.02
CA LEU A 145 12.67 -0.40 -3.99
C LEU A 145 12.84 -1.43 -5.12
N GLN A 146 12.50 -2.68 -4.83
CA GLN A 146 12.39 -3.74 -5.83
C GLN A 146 10.93 -3.90 -6.24
N ASP A 147 10.65 -4.00 -7.55
CA ASP A 147 9.29 -4.31 -8.01
C ASP A 147 8.91 -5.71 -7.51
N PHE A 148 7.77 -5.80 -6.82
CA PHE A 148 7.26 -7.04 -6.28
C PHE A 148 6.10 -7.54 -7.14
N ASN A 149 6.28 -8.72 -7.78
CA ASN A 149 5.29 -9.28 -8.72
C ASN A 149 4.78 -8.23 -9.72
N GLY A 150 5.69 -7.41 -10.26
CA GLY A 150 5.38 -6.38 -11.24
C GLY A 150 5.11 -6.98 -12.62
N LYS A 151 4.39 -6.22 -13.47
CA LYS A 151 4.30 -6.54 -14.90
C LYS A 151 5.69 -6.47 -15.56
N PRO A 152 5.86 -7.15 -16.72
CA PRO A 152 6.95 -6.81 -17.64
C PRO A 152 7.04 -5.30 -17.85
N ASP A 153 8.25 -4.78 -17.98
CA ASP A 153 8.56 -3.35 -18.16
C ASP A 153 8.12 -2.42 -17.01
N ARG A 154 7.89 -2.96 -15.81
CA ARG A 154 7.50 -2.21 -14.61
C ARG A 154 6.18 -1.44 -14.78
N GLN A 155 5.29 -1.92 -15.64
CA GLN A 155 3.99 -1.29 -15.83
C GLN A 155 3.11 -1.47 -14.57
N PRO A 156 2.32 -0.48 -14.18
CA PRO A 156 1.39 -0.64 -13.08
C PRO A 156 0.25 -1.61 -13.44
N TRP A 157 -0.29 -2.26 -12.42
CA TRP A 157 -1.54 -3.01 -12.49
C TRP A 157 -2.71 -2.04 -12.52
N GLU A 158 -3.62 -2.19 -13.48
CA GLU A 158 -4.88 -1.45 -13.50
C GLU A 158 -5.89 -2.19 -12.63
N ILE A 159 -6.43 -1.48 -11.65
CA ILE A 159 -7.16 -2.05 -10.51
C ILE A 159 -8.36 -2.90 -10.93
N LEU A 160 -9.07 -2.53 -12.00
CA LEU A 160 -10.23 -3.28 -12.45
C LEU A 160 -9.86 -4.42 -13.41
N LYS A 161 -8.99 -4.14 -14.39
CA LYS A 161 -8.60 -5.10 -15.44
C LYS A 161 -7.70 -6.21 -14.92
N ASP A 162 -6.82 -5.88 -13.98
CA ASP A 162 -5.83 -6.79 -13.43
C ASP A 162 -6.20 -7.32 -12.04
N GLU A 163 -7.49 -7.26 -11.69
CA GLU A 163 -8.04 -7.64 -10.38
C GLU A 163 -7.50 -8.99 -9.87
N LYS A 164 -7.42 -10.00 -10.76
CA LYS A 164 -6.89 -11.33 -10.44
C LYS A 164 -5.46 -11.27 -9.90
N ASN A 165 -4.57 -10.58 -10.60
CA ASN A 165 -3.15 -10.51 -10.22
C ASN A 165 -3.00 -9.76 -8.90
N ILE A 166 -3.76 -8.66 -8.73
CA ILE A 166 -3.77 -7.90 -7.48
C ILE A 166 -4.27 -8.77 -6.31
N HIS A 167 -5.35 -9.53 -6.52
CA HIS A 167 -5.86 -10.48 -5.53
C HIS A 167 -4.81 -11.54 -5.14
N GLU A 168 -4.11 -12.11 -6.12
CA GLU A 168 -3.05 -13.11 -5.87
C GLU A 168 -1.88 -12.51 -5.08
N ILE A 169 -1.45 -11.29 -5.41
CA ILE A 169 -0.42 -10.54 -4.69
C ILE A 169 -0.84 -10.29 -3.24
N LEU A 170 -2.04 -9.76 -3.01
CA LEU A 170 -2.53 -9.43 -1.66
C LEU A 170 -2.74 -10.70 -0.82
N THR A 171 -3.26 -11.77 -1.42
CA THR A 171 -3.42 -13.07 -0.74
C THR A 171 -2.07 -13.66 -0.34
N TRP A 172 -1.08 -13.59 -1.24
CA TRP A 172 0.28 -14.01 -0.92
C TRP A 172 0.86 -13.20 0.24
N LEU A 173 0.71 -11.86 0.21
CA LEU A 173 1.21 -10.98 1.27
C LEU A 173 0.58 -11.31 2.63
N VAL A 174 -0.72 -11.57 2.68
CA VAL A 174 -1.40 -12.00 3.92
C VAL A 174 -0.77 -13.28 4.45
N ASN A 175 -0.60 -14.30 3.60
CA ASN A 175 -0.02 -15.59 4.00
C ASN A 175 1.44 -15.48 4.46
N GLU A 176 2.23 -14.62 3.83
CA GLU A 176 3.64 -14.40 4.17
C GLU A 176 3.81 -13.57 5.46
N LEU A 177 2.87 -12.66 5.75
CA LEU A 177 3.00 -11.69 6.84
C LEU A 177 2.27 -12.08 8.13
N SER A 178 1.40 -13.09 8.07
CA SER A 178 0.68 -13.67 9.22
C SER A 178 1.64 -14.46 10.10
#